data_AF-A0A1A7YKQ7-F1
#
_entry.id   AF-A0A1A7YKQ7-F1
#
_cell.length_a   1.000
_cell.length_b   1.000
_cell.length_c   1.000
_cell.angle_alpha   90.00
_cell.angle_beta   90.00
_cell.angle_gamma   90.00
#
_symmetry.space_group_name_H-M   'P 1'
#
loop_
_entity.id
_entity.type
_entity.pdbx_description
1 polymer ?
#
loop_
_entity_poly.entity_id
_entity_poly.type
_entity_poly.pdbx_seq_one_letter_code
_entity_poly.pdbx_strand_id
1 'polypeptide(L)'
;SFLSGQLSDKYGRKVVLFVSIVLQAVSSFIQIFSQSWTMFCVLYCILGVEEITTYLVAFVLGTEILGLRARTIFSTAGVCVCFAVGYMLLPLIAFFIRDWRMLLFGLTLPGCIRVAFWWFVPESPRWLISQGKVEEAEAIIINAAKMNNIEPPAVIFSPLQ
;
A
#
# COMPACT_ATOMS: atom_id res chain seq x y z
N SER A 1 -12.49 0.66 4.93
CA SER A 1 -12.35 1.95 5.65
C SER A 1 -12.49 1.82 7.16
N PHE A 2 -13.64 1.40 7.73
CA PHE A 2 -13.80 1.31 9.20
C PHE A 2 -12.95 0.20 9.85
N LEU A 3 -13.06 -1.03 9.35
CA LEU A 3 -12.30 -2.18 9.89
C LEU A 3 -10.80 -2.09 9.58
N SER A 4 -10.46 -1.61 8.38
CA SER A 4 -9.08 -1.48 7.92
C SER A 4 -8.28 -0.50 8.76
N GLY A 5 -8.88 0.61 9.21
CA GLY A 5 -8.23 1.58 10.08
C GLY A 5 -7.91 0.97 11.45
N GLN A 6 -8.90 0.36 12.09
CA GLN A 6 -8.72 -0.31 13.39
C GLN A 6 -7.69 -1.43 13.35
N LEU A 7 -7.70 -2.25 12.29
CA LEU A 7 -6.73 -3.31 12.09
C LEU A 7 -5.32 -2.75 11.87
N SER A 8 -5.19 -1.72 11.04
CA SER A 8 -3.90 -1.08 10.74
C SER A 8 -3.29 -0.44 11.98
N ASP A 9 -4.10 0.20 12.81
CA ASP A 9 -3.63 0.85 14.03
C ASP A 9 -3.26 -0.17 15.11
N LYS A 10 -3.86 -1.39 15.11
CA LYS A 10 -3.56 -2.45 16.08
C LYS A 10 -2.38 -3.35 15.68
N TYR A 11 -2.30 -3.76 14.41
CA TYR A 11 -1.35 -4.77 13.94
C TYR A 11 -0.16 -4.19 13.16
N GLY A 12 -0.16 -2.89 12.88
CA GLY A 12 0.87 -2.22 12.08
C GLY A 12 0.38 -1.93 10.66
N ARG A 13 0.85 -0.81 10.11
CA ARG A 13 0.41 -0.35 8.79
C ARG A 13 1.00 -1.20 7.67
N LYS A 14 2.28 -1.58 7.78
CA LYS A 14 2.94 -2.44 6.79
C LYS A 14 2.29 -3.81 6.74
N VAL A 15 2.11 -4.47 7.89
CA VAL A 15 1.56 -5.84 7.93
C VAL A 15 0.17 -5.88 7.28
N VAL A 16 -0.74 -4.98 7.67
CA VAL A 16 -2.11 -4.94 7.12
C VAL A 16 -2.13 -4.60 5.64
N LEU A 17 -1.23 -3.72 5.17
CA LEU A 17 -1.10 -3.39 3.75
C LEU A 17 -0.77 -4.63 2.92
N PHE A 18 0.27 -5.36 3.29
CA PHE A 18 0.75 -6.48 2.48
C PHE A 18 -0.12 -7.73 2.60
N VAL A 19 -0.75 -7.97 3.76
CA VAL A 19 -1.78 -9.01 3.88
C VAL A 19 -2.94 -8.71 2.92
N SER A 20 -3.39 -7.45 2.86
CA SER A 20 -4.44 -7.02 1.92
C SER A 20 -4.01 -7.19 0.46
N ILE A 21 -2.77 -6.86 0.12
CA ILE A 21 -2.22 -7.03 -1.25
C ILE A 21 -2.18 -8.51 -1.65
N VAL A 22 -1.73 -9.39 -0.75
CA VAL A 22 -1.68 -10.84 -1.02
C VAL A 22 -3.10 -11.40 -1.17
N LEU A 23 -4.01 -11.01 -0.28
CA LEU A 23 -5.40 -11.44 -0.34
C LEU A 23 -6.05 -10.98 -1.65
N GLN A 24 -5.78 -9.74 -2.07
CA GLN A 24 -6.24 -9.20 -3.35
C GLN A 24 -5.71 -9.98 -4.55
N ALA A 25 -4.42 -10.34 -4.57
CA ALA A 25 -3.85 -11.12 -5.65
C ALA A 25 -4.46 -12.53 -5.73
N VAL A 26 -4.73 -13.16 -4.59
CA VAL A 26 -5.41 -14.47 -4.53
C VAL A 26 -6.86 -14.36 -5.00
N SER A 27 -7.60 -13.38 -4.49
CA SER A 27 -8.99 -13.12 -4.88
C SER A 27 -9.12 -12.83 -6.38
N SER A 28 -8.20 -12.05 -6.96
CA SER A 28 -8.22 -11.73 -8.39
C SER A 28 -7.85 -12.94 -9.24
N PHE A 29 -6.90 -13.76 -8.80
CA PHE A 29 -6.57 -15.02 -9.47
C PHE A 29 -7.77 -15.97 -9.50
N ILE A 30 -8.46 -16.14 -8.38
CA ILE A 30 -9.68 -16.97 -8.29
C ILE A 30 -10.79 -16.39 -9.20
N GLN A 31 -10.90 -15.06 -9.31
CA GLN A 31 -11.91 -14.41 -10.15
C GLN A 31 -11.73 -14.71 -11.64
N ILE A 32 -10.49 -14.85 -12.13
CA ILE A 32 -10.19 -15.21 -13.53
C ILE A 32 -10.82 -16.57 -13.89
N PHE A 33 -10.79 -17.52 -12.96
CA PHE A 33 -11.35 -18.87 -13.14
C PHE A 33 -12.83 -18.98 -12.77
N SER A 34 -13.50 -17.86 -12.50
CA SER A 34 -14.94 -17.90 -12.19
C SER A 34 -15.74 -18.47 -13.38
N GLN A 35 -16.58 -19.45 -13.05
CA GLN A 35 -17.47 -20.14 -13.99
C GLN A 35 -18.94 -19.75 -13.81
N SER A 36 -19.27 -19.12 -12.68
CA SER A 36 -20.62 -18.65 -12.35
C SER A 36 -20.64 -17.13 -12.18
N TRP A 37 -21.70 -16.50 -12.67
CA TRP A 37 -21.95 -15.07 -12.48
C TRP A 37 -21.98 -14.67 -11.00
N THR A 38 -22.60 -15.48 -10.15
CA THR A 38 -22.65 -15.23 -8.70
C THR A 38 -21.26 -15.25 -8.07
N MET A 39 -20.42 -16.21 -8.46
CA MET A 39 -19.03 -16.28 -8.00
C MET A 39 -18.24 -15.05 -8.42
N PHE A 40 -18.41 -14.61 -9.68
CA PHE A 40 -17.79 -13.39 -10.17
C PHE A 40 -18.20 -12.16 -9.35
N CYS A 41 -19.50 -11.96 -9.11
CA CYS A 41 -20.01 -10.81 -8.35
C CYS A 41 -19.50 -10.80 -6.89
N VAL A 42 -19.50 -11.96 -6.22
CA VAL A 42 -19.01 -12.05 -4.83
C VAL A 42 -17.52 -11.68 -4.77
N LEU A 43 -16.69 -12.25 -5.66
CA LEU A 43 -15.27 -11.93 -5.73
C LEU A 43 -15.03 -10.47 -6.12
N TYR A 44 -15.86 -9.91 -7.01
CA TYR A 44 -15.78 -8.51 -7.40
C TYR A 44 -16.04 -7.56 -6.23
N CYS A 45 -17.04 -7.87 -5.40
CA CYS A 45 -17.31 -7.12 -4.18
C CYS A 45 -16.15 -7.20 -3.18
N ILE A 46 -15.55 -8.38 -2.99
CA ILE A 46 -14.40 -8.59 -2.10
C ILE A 46 -13.21 -7.74 -2.58
N LEU A 47 -12.86 -7.84 -3.87
CA LEU A 47 -11.78 -7.06 -4.46
C LEU A 47 -11.99 -5.55 -4.32
N GLY A 48 -13.22 -5.06 -4.45
CA GLY A 48 -13.54 -3.65 -4.23
C GLY A 48 -13.27 -3.19 -2.79
N VAL A 49 -13.58 -4.02 -1.80
CA VAL A 49 -13.30 -3.73 -0.38
C VAL A 49 -11.79 -3.74 -0.10
N GLU A 50 -11.07 -4.71 -0.68
CA GLU A 50 -9.62 -4.84 -0.54
C GLU A 50 -8.87 -3.69 -1.21
N GLU A 51 -9.33 -3.24 -2.38
CA GLU A 51 -8.71 -2.12 -3.11
C GLU A 51 -8.79 -0.83 -2.29
N ILE A 52 -9.98 -0.50 -1.74
CA ILE A 52 -10.15 0.69 -0.89
C ILE A 52 -9.31 0.58 0.39
N THR A 53 -9.24 -0.63 0.97
CA THR A 53 -8.45 -0.88 2.18
C THR A 53 -6.95 -0.67 1.92
N THR A 54 -6.45 -1.27 0.84
CA THR A 54 -5.04 -1.16 0.41
C THR A 54 -4.69 0.30 0.11
N TYR A 55 -5.56 1.01 -0.61
CA TYR A 55 -5.38 2.43 -0.91
C TYR A 55 -5.24 3.28 0.36
N LEU A 56 -6.16 3.13 1.32
CA LEU A 56 -6.14 3.93 2.54
C LEU A 56 -4.91 3.65 3.40
N VAL A 57 -4.56 2.38 3.62
CA VAL A 57 -3.41 2.00 4.46
C VAL A 57 -2.09 2.40 3.78
N ALA A 58 -1.99 2.30 2.45
CA ALA A 58 -0.83 2.78 1.71
C ALA A 58 -0.69 4.30 1.80
N PHE A 59 -1.79 5.05 1.69
CA PHE A 59 -1.80 6.50 1.82
C PHE A 59 -1.37 6.95 3.22
N VAL A 60 -2.10 6.47 4.24
CA VAL A 60 -1.58 6.01 5.55
C VAL A 60 -0.08 6.12 5.75
N LEU A 61 0.54 4.98 5.50
CA LEU A 61 1.95 4.69 5.63
C LEU A 61 2.83 5.68 4.86
N GLY A 62 2.47 6.02 3.62
CA GLY A 62 3.22 6.98 2.80
C GLY A 62 3.30 8.36 3.45
N THR A 63 2.19 8.87 4.00
CA THR A 63 2.18 10.19 4.64
C THR A 63 2.93 10.25 5.97
N GLU A 64 3.15 9.10 6.61
CA GLU A 64 3.88 8.99 7.88
C GLU A 64 5.38 8.79 7.70
N ILE A 65 5.80 8.16 6.61
CA ILE A 65 7.22 7.99 6.25
C ILE A 65 7.78 9.25 5.61
N LEU A 66 6.98 9.98 4.81
CA LEU A 66 7.45 11.13 4.06
C LEU A 66 7.58 12.41 4.92
N GLY A 67 8.67 13.15 4.70
CA GLY A 67 8.87 14.48 5.26
C GLY A 67 7.88 15.52 4.69
N LEU A 68 7.76 16.68 5.35
CA LEU A 68 6.68 17.66 5.12
C LEU A 68 6.48 18.05 3.63
N ARG A 69 7.58 18.36 2.91
CA ARG A 69 7.53 18.78 1.50
C ARG A 69 7.14 17.63 0.55
N ALA A 70 7.77 16.47 0.71
CA ALA A 70 7.49 15.29 -0.11
C ALA A 70 6.08 14.74 0.14
N ARG A 71 5.62 14.79 1.40
CA ARG A 71 4.26 14.39 1.79
C ARG A 71 3.19 15.20 1.06
N THR A 72 3.35 16.51 0.95
CA THR A 72 2.39 17.37 0.23
C THR A 72 2.32 16.96 -1.24
N ILE A 73 3.45 16.82 -1.91
CA ILE A 73 3.52 16.41 -3.33
C ILE A 73 2.90 15.02 -3.54
N PHE A 74 3.25 14.07 -2.68
CA PHE A 74 2.70 12.72 -2.71
C PHE A 74 1.17 12.73 -2.56
N SER A 75 0.66 13.49 -1.59
CA SER A 75 -0.76 13.51 -1.25
C SER A 75 -1.62 14.24 -2.29
N THR A 76 -1.11 15.30 -2.93
CA THR A 76 -1.89 16.10 -3.87
C THR A 76 -1.73 15.65 -5.32
N ALA A 77 -0.49 15.41 -5.75
CA ALA A 77 -0.17 15.14 -7.15
C ALA A 77 0.17 13.67 -7.38
N GLY A 78 1.02 13.08 -6.52
CA GLY A 78 1.52 11.72 -6.74
C GLY A 78 0.41 10.68 -6.90
N VAL A 79 -0.50 10.61 -5.92
CA VAL A 79 -1.61 9.65 -5.94
C VAL A 79 -2.58 9.90 -7.08
N CYS A 80 -2.99 11.14 -7.29
CA CYS A 80 -3.96 11.53 -8.33
C CYS A 80 -3.42 11.28 -9.74
N VAL A 81 -2.16 11.64 -10.00
CA VAL A 81 -1.52 11.46 -11.31
C VAL A 81 -1.30 9.99 -11.60
N CYS A 82 -0.80 9.21 -10.63
CA CYS A 82 -0.64 7.76 -10.80
C CYS A 82 -1.98 7.07 -11.09
N PHE A 83 -3.05 7.47 -10.39
CA PHE A 83 -4.40 6.96 -10.65
C PHE A 83 -4.88 7.33 -12.04
N ALA A 84 -4.75 8.60 -12.45
CA ALA A 84 -5.16 9.06 -13.78
C ALA A 84 -4.41 8.34 -14.90
N VAL A 85 -3.09 8.17 -14.76
CA VAL A 85 -2.27 7.43 -15.73
C VAL A 85 -2.72 5.98 -15.83
N GLY A 86 -2.91 5.30 -14.70
CA GLY A 86 -3.42 3.91 -14.69
C GLY A 86 -4.79 3.79 -15.35
N TYR A 87 -5.70 4.73 -15.06
CA TYR A 87 -7.04 4.75 -15.64
C TYR A 87 -7.04 5.02 -17.16
N MET A 88 -6.12 5.84 -17.66
CA MET A 88 -5.93 6.08 -19.09
C MET A 88 -5.27 4.90 -19.82
N LEU A 89 -4.39 4.14 -19.14
CA LEU A 89 -3.76 2.94 -19.70
C LEU A 89 -4.74 1.77 -19.83
N LEU A 90 -5.72 1.67 -18.93
CA LEU A 90 -6.71 0.59 -18.94
C LEU A 90 -7.43 0.40 -20.29
N PRO A 91 -8.04 1.43 -20.92
CA PRO A 91 -8.69 1.28 -22.22
C PRO A 91 -7.70 0.95 -23.35
N LEU A 92 -6.45 1.40 -23.25
CA LEU A 92 -5.41 1.05 -24.21
C LEU A 92 -5.11 -0.46 -24.15
N ILE A 93 -4.96 -1.02 -22.95
CA ILE A 93 -4.75 -2.46 -22.76
C ILE A 93 -5.98 -3.26 -23.21
N ALA A 94 -7.19 -2.78 -22.88
CA ALA A 94 -8.44 -3.40 -23.30
C ALA A 94 -8.67 -3.37 -24.82
N PHE A 95 -8.07 -2.41 -25.53
CA PHE A 95 -8.10 -2.39 -27.00
C PHE A 95 -7.32 -3.56 -27.61
N PHE A 96 -6.16 -3.92 -27.03
CA PHE A 96 -5.35 -5.05 -27.49
C PHE A 96 -5.87 -6.40 -26.99
N ILE A 97 -6.39 -6.46 -25.76
CA ILE A 97 -6.87 -7.70 -25.12
C ILE A 97 -8.38 -7.64 -24.97
N ARG A 98 -9.09 -8.33 -25.88
CA ARG A 98 -10.56 -8.38 -25.91
C ARG A 98 -11.16 -9.44 -24.98
N ASP A 99 -10.39 -10.47 -24.64
CA ASP A 99 -10.83 -11.49 -23.68
C ASP A 99 -10.75 -10.97 -22.25
N TRP A 100 -11.89 -10.83 -21.59
CA TRP A 100 -11.96 -10.29 -20.23
C TRP A 100 -11.09 -11.06 -19.23
N ARG A 101 -10.95 -12.39 -19.38
CA ARG A 101 -10.08 -13.21 -18.52
C ARG A 101 -8.60 -12.88 -18.72
N MET A 102 -8.17 -12.74 -19.98
CA MET A 102 -6.80 -12.36 -20.31
C MET A 102 -6.52 -10.90 -19.90
N LEU A 103 -7.53 -10.04 -19.96
CA LEU A 103 -7.44 -8.66 -19.47
C LEU A 103 -7.25 -8.65 -17.94
N LEU A 104 -8.06 -9.39 -17.18
CA LEU A 104 -7.87 -9.53 -15.72
C LEU A 104 -6.50 -10.11 -15.37
N PHE A 105 -6.03 -11.10 -16.13
CA PHE A 105 -4.70 -11.67 -15.95
C PHE A 105 -3.59 -10.63 -16.19
N GLY A 106 -3.68 -9.88 -17.30
CA GLY A 106 -2.76 -8.81 -17.64
C GLY A 106 -2.74 -7.66 -16.63
N LEU A 107 -3.85 -7.39 -15.95
CA LEU A 107 -3.94 -6.40 -14.88
C LEU A 107 -3.44 -6.93 -13.52
N THR A 108 -3.64 -8.23 -13.26
CA THR A 108 -3.19 -8.87 -12.02
C THR A 108 -1.67 -9.00 -11.97
N LEU A 109 -1.02 -9.28 -13.11
CA LEU A 109 0.42 -9.55 -13.18
C LEU A 109 1.28 -8.39 -12.65
N PRO A 110 1.09 -7.11 -13.09
CA PRO A 110 1.78 -5.97 -12.51
C PRO A 110 1.40 -5.77 -11.04
N GLY A 111 0.16 -6.11 -10.68
CA GLY A 111 -0.34 -6.07 -9.30
C GLY A 111 0.48 -6.95 -8.34
N CYS A 112 1.01 -8.09 -8.80
CA CYS A 112 1.85 -8.97 -8.00
C CYS A 112 3.22 -8.36 -7.64
N ILE A 113 3.74 -7.43 -8.46
CA ILE A 113 5.00 -6.73 -8.18
C ILE A 113 4.89 -5.96 -6.86
N ARG A 114 3.68 -5.51 -6.47
CA ARG A 114 3.42 -4.84 -5.20
C ARG A 114 3.86 -5.66 -3.98
N VAL A 115 3.82 -6.99 -4.05
CA VAL A 115 4.26 -7.87 -2.95
C VAL A 115 5.77 -7.72 -2.70
N ALA A 116 6.56 -7.54 -3.76
CA ALA A 116 8.01 -7.37 -3.64
C ALA A 116 8.41 -6.06 -2.93
N PHE A 117 7.51 -5.08 -2.85
CA PHE A 117 7.78 -3.87 -2.09
C PHE A 117 7.84 -4.11 -0.56
N TRP A 118 7.52 -5.31 -0.07
CA TRP A 118 7.65 -5.67 1.36
C TRP A 118 9.05 -5.40 1.90
N TRP A 119 10.08 -5.69 1.10
CA TRP A 119 11.47 -5.54 1.52
C TRP A 119 11.95 -4.08 1.50
N PHE A 120 11.29 -3.21 0.73
CA PHE A 120 11.72 -1.82 0.56
C PHE A 120 10.97 -0.85 1.48
N VAL A 121 9.72 -1.17 1.83
CA VAL A 121 8.88 -0.26 2.63
C VAL A 121 9.13 -0.51 4.13
N PRO A 122 9.66 0.47 4.89
CA PRO A 122 9.75 0.35 6.34
C PRO A 122 8.37 0.48 6.99
N GLU A 123 8.24 0.04 8.25
CA GLU A 123 7.03 0.30 9.04
C GLU A 123 6.96 1.78 9.43
N SER A 124 5.76 2.26 9.77
CA SER A 124 5.58 3.65 10.21
C SER A 124 6.36 3.96 11.50
N PRO A 125 7.28 4.94 11.50
CA PRO A 125 7.97 5.37 12.71
C PRO A 125 7.00 5.86 13.79
N ARG A 126 5.90 6.52 13.40
CA ARG A 126 4.89 7.05 14.33
C ARG A 126 4.12 5.93 15.03
N TRP A 127 3.79 4.87 14.28
CA TRP A 127 3.15 3.70 14.87
C TRP A 127 4.10 2.95 15.80
N LEU A 128 5.38 2.81 15.44
CA LEU A 128 6.37 2.18 16.32
C LEU A 128 6.53 2.93 17.66
N ILE A 129 6.54 4.26 17.62
CA ILE A 129 6.57 5.09 18.84
C ILE A 129 5.31 4.87 19.68
N SER A 130 4.12 4.82 19.07
CA SER A 130 2.87 4.59 19.83
C SER A 130 2.78 3.19 20.44
N GLN A 131 3.51 2.22 19.91
CA GLN A 131 3.67 0.87 20.47
C GLN A 131 4.82 0.74 21.48
N GLY A 132 5.53 1.84 21.80
CA GLY A 132 6.68 1.82 22.72
C GLY A 132 7.96 1.24 22.12
N LYS A 133 7.99 0.97 20.81
CA LYS A 133 9.15 0.42 20.08
C LYS A 133 10.08 1.54 19.58
N VAL A 134 10.65 2.29 20.51
CA VAL A 134 11.43 3.49 20.21
C VAL A 134 12.71 3.17 19.44
N GLU A 135 13.42 2.08 19.79
CA GLU A 135 14.67 1.68 19.12
C GLU A 135 14.45 1.35 17.63
N GLU A 136 13.37 0.62 17.30
CA GLU A 136 13.02 0.31 15.90
C GLU A 136 12.70 1.60 15.12
N ALA A 137 12.00 2.55 15.74
CA ALA A 137 11.68 3.84 15.14
C ALA A 137 12.94 4.69 14.89
N GLU A 138 13.87 4.74 15.84
CA GLU A 138 15.15 5.44 15.68
C GLU A 138 15.99 4.83 14.56
N ALA A 139 16.08 3.50 14.49
CA ALA A 139 16.83 2.83 13.42
C ALA A 139 16.30 3.21 12.03
N ILE A 140 14.97 3.29 11.85
CA ILE A 140 14.35 3.72 10.59
C ILE A 140 14.68 5.18 10.29
N ILE A 141 14.60 6.07 11.27
CA ILE A 141 14.90 7.51 11.10
C ILE A 141 16.38 7.73 10.78
N ILE A 142 17.30 7.02 11.46
CA ILE A 142 18.75 7.11 11.19
C ILE A 142 19.07 6.63 9.78
N ASN A 143 18.48 5.51 9.35
CA ASN A 143 18.65 5.01 7.98
C ASN A 143 18.09 6.01 6.96
N ALA A 144 16.92 6.60 7.23
CA ALA A 144 16.36 7.65 6.37
C ALA A 144 17.25 8.90 6.33
N ALA A 145 17.84 9.31 7.45
CA ALA A 145 18.76 10.46 7.52
C ALA A 145 20.04 10.20 6.70
N LYS A 146 20.63 9.00 6.83
CA LYS A 146 21.77 8.55 6.01
C LYS A 146 21.44 8.57 4.52
N MET A 147 20.28 8.04 4.11
CA MET A 147 19.84 8.06 2.71
C MET A 147 19.64 9.48 2.16
N ASN A 148 19.24 10.42 3.01
CA ASN A 148 19.05 11.82 2.65
C ASN A 148 20.32 12.69 2.81
N ASN A 149 21.46 12.10 3.20
CA ASN A 149 22.72 12.81 3.52
C ASN A 149 22.54 13.90 4.59
N ILE A 150 21.71 13.64 5.61
CA ILE A 150 21.48 14.54 6.75
C ILE A 150 22.12 13.89 7.98
N GLU A 151 22.88 14.66 8.76
CA GLU A 151 23.42 14.19 10.04
C GLU A 151 22.26 13.94 11.02
N PRO A 152 22.08 12.71 11.52
CA PRO A 152 21.04 12.43 12.50
C PRO A 152 21.39 13.10 13.84
N PRO A 153 20.42 13.73 14.53
CA PRO A 153 20.68 14.29 15.86
C PRO A 153 21.06 13.17 16.85
N ALA A 154 21.97 13.47 17.77
CA ALA A 154 22.55 12.50 18.72
C ALA A 154 21.54 11.89 19.71
N VAL A 155 20.39 12.56 19.90
CA VAL A 155 19.23 12.06 20.66
C VAL A 155 17.99 12.36 19.82
N ILE A 156 17.31 11.33 19.32
CA ILE A 156 16.11 11.48 18.48
C ILE A 156 14.88 11.47 19.39
N PHE A 157 14.81 10.55 20.35
CA PHE A 157 13.81 10.56 21.40
C PHE A 157 14.48 10.63 22.76
N SER A 158 14.30 11.74 23.47
CA SER A 158 14.60 11.79 24.91
C SER A 158 13.61 10.87 25.63
N PRO A 159 14.05 10.01 26.58
CA PRO A 159 13.11 9.39 27.51
C PRO A 159 12.31 10.52 28.13
N LEU A 160 10.99 10.50 27.95
CA LEU A 160 10.10 11.43 28.64
C LEU A 160 10.42 11.33 30.15
N GLN A 161 10.83 12.46 30.75
CA GLN A 161 10.73 12.62 32.20
C GLN A 161 9.27 12.52 32.64
#